data_AF-A0A2K8MM14-F1
#
_entry.id   AF-A0A2K8MM14-F1
#
_cell.length_a   1.000
_cell.length_b   1.000
_cell.length_c   1.000
_cell.angle_alpha   90.00
_cell.angle_beta   90.00
_cell.angle_gamma   90.00
#
_symmetry.space_group_name_H-M   'P 1'
#
loop_
_entity.id
_entity.type
_entity.pdbx_description
1 polymer ?
#
loop_
_entity_poly.entity_id
_entity_poly.type
_entity_poly.pdbx_seq_one_letter_code
_entity_poly.pdbx_strand_id
1 'polypeptide(L)' 'MQVWLFKGDGDLRALCADDGGAVLPIEHGPWVRLRSVDLDQGGDDEAEAKRLVAEHGFCCFRDSED' A
#
# COMPACT_ATOMS: atom_id res chain seq x y z
N MET A 1 -3.08 -9.07 -8.48
CA MET A 1 -4.19 -8.77 -7.52
C MET A 1 -4.32 -7.27 -7.46
N GLN A 2 -5.53 -6.74 -7.64
CA GLN A 2 -5.72 -5.29 -7.65
C GLN A 2 -5.71 -4.73 -6.21
N VAL A 3 -4.85 -3.74 -6.00
CA VAL A 3 -4.72 -2.97 -4.76
C VAL A 3 -4.69 -1.47 -5.08
N TRP A 4 -4.80 -0.64 -4.07
CA TRP A 4 -4.80 0.81 -4.19
C TRP A 4 -3.60 1.40 -3.44
N LEU A 5 -2.84 2.23 -4.14
CA LEU A 5 -1.71 2.96 -3.58
C LEU A 5 -2.20 4.26 -2.95
N PHE A 6 -1.82 4.46 -1.69
CA PHE A 6 -2.07 5.66 -0.92
C PHE A 6 -0.74 6.32 -0.53
N LYS A 7 -0.75 7.65 -0.40
CA LYS A 7 0.31 8.44 0.22
C LYS A 7 -0.16 8.89 1.61
N GLY A 8 0.67 8.65 2.62
CA GLY A 8 0.48 9.15 3.98
C GLY A 8 1.36 10.36 4.26
N ASP A 9 1.68 10.57 5.53
CA ASP A 9 2.59 11.63 5.96
C ASP A 9 4.03 11.41 5.45
N GLY A 10 4.66 12.51 5.02
CA GLY A 10 6.00 12.49 4.42
C GLY A 10 6.11 11.62 3.16
N ASP A 11 7.07 10.68 3.20
CA ASP A 11 7.39 9.73 2.12
C ASP A 11 6.76 8.35 2.34
N LEU A 12 5.84 8.24 3.30
CA LEU A 12 5.16 6.98 3.57
C LEU A 12 4.12 6.70 2.48
N ARG A 13 4.15 5.48 1.98
CA ARG A 13 3.15 4.94 1.07
C ARG A 13 2.54 3.67 1.64
N ALA A 14 1.34 3.36 1.19
CA ALA A 14 0.67 2.12 1.52
C ALA A 14 -0.05 1.52 0.31
N LEU A 15 0.07 0.22 0.12
CA LEU A 15 -0.82 -0.56 -0.73
C LEU A 15 -1.95 -1.10 0.14
N CYS A 16 -3.20 -0.89 -0.26
CA CYS A 16 -4.37 -1.34 0.46
C CYS A 16 -5.25 -2.21 -0.43
N ALA A 17 -5.88 -3.26 0.11
CA ALA A 17 -6.87 -4.06 -0.60
C ALA A 17 -8.24 -3.37 -0.70
N ASP A 18 -8.45 -2.26 0.00
CA ASP A 18 -9.68 -1.48 0.00
C ASP A 18 -9.49 -0.16 -0.77
N ASP A 19 -10.49 0.24 -1.57
CA ASP A 19 -10.40 1.44 -2.40
C ASP A 19 -10.55 2.74 -1.60
N GLY A 20 -11.12 2.66 -0.41
CA GLY A 20 -11.30 3.76 0.54
C GLY A 20 -10.16 3.91 1.54
N GLY A 21 -9.28 2.90 1.67
CA GLY A 21 -8.18 2.91 2.63
C GLY A 21 -8.65 2.85 4.09
N ALA A 22 -9.85 2.32 4.35
CA ALA A 22 -10.46 2.34 5.69
C ALA A 22 -9.66 1.56 6.75
N VAL A 23 -8.84 0.61 6.30
CA VAL A 23 -7.98 -0.23 7.15
C VAL A 23 -6.59 0.37 7.39
N LEU A 24 -6.29 1.54 6.80
CA LEU A 24 -4.99 2.17 6.95
C LEU A 24 -4.82 2.79 8.35
N PRO A 25 -3.61 2.74 8.94
CA PRO A 25 -3.36 3.24 10.28
C PRO A 25 -3.51 4.77 10.33
N ILE A 26 -4.39 5.25 11.21
CA ILE A 26 -4.76 6.68 11.31
C ILE A 26 -3.59 7.57 11.74
N GLU A 27 -2.61 7.03 12.45
CA GLU A 27 -1.44 7.74 12.96
C GLU A 27 -0.50 8.25 11.86
N HIS A 28 -0.59 7.66 10.66
CA HIS A 28 0.18 8.05 9.49
C HIS A 28 -0.66 8.75 8.42
N GLY A 29 -1.93 9.01 8.73
CA GLY A 29 -2.81 9.78 7.87
C GLY A 29 -2.51 11.29 7.91
N PRO A 30 -3.18 12.09 7.08
CA PRO A 30 -4.26 11.71 6.18
C PRO A 30 -3.76 10.91 4.96
N TRP A 31 -4.43 9.80 4.65
CA TRP A 31 -4.13 8.97 3.50
C TRP A 31 -4.81 9.51 2.24
N VAL A 32 -4.02 9.70 1.18
CA VAL A 32 -4.50 10.17 -0.13
C VAL A 32 -4.32 9.07 -1.16
N ARG A 33 -5.42 8.62 -1.77
CA ARG A 33 -5.38 7.64 -2.84
C ARG A 33 -4.71 8.22 -4.08
N LEU A 34 -3.69 7.55 -4.59
CA LEU A 34 -2.95 7.95 -5.77
C LEU A 34 -3.43 7.23 -7.02
N ARG A 35 -3.37 5.89 -7.03
CA ARG A 35 -3.72 5.04 -8.18
C ARG A 35 -3.96 3.60 -7.76
N SER A 36 -4.62 2.82 -8.60
CA SER A 36 -4.61 1.36 -8.46
C SER A 36 -3.30 0.76 -8.97
N VAL A 37 -2.86 -0.31 -8.34
CA VAL A 37 -1.67 -1.11 -8.72
C VAL A 37 -2.12 -2.56 -8.82
N ASP A 38 -1.62 -3.30 -9.80
CA ASP A 38 -1.87 -4.74 -9.91
C ASP A 38 -0.59 -5.50 -9.54
N LEU A 39 -0.65 -6.23 -8.43
CA LEU A 39 0.45 -7.05 -7.91
C LEU A 39 0.41 -8.44 -8.56
N ASP A 40 0.77 -8.51 -9.84
CA ASP A 40 0.77 -9.77 -10.63
C ASP A 40 2.08 -9.99 -11.41
N GLN A 41 3.07 -9.09 -11.32
CA GLN A 41 4.26 -9.14 -12.16
C GLN A 41 5.42 -10.00 -11.62
N GLY A 42 5.31 -10.52 -10.40
CA GLY A 42 6.16 -11.60 -9.89
C GLY A 42 7.52 -11.15 -9.34
N GLY A 43 7.69 -9.88 -8.97
CA GLY A 43 8.86 -9.45 -8.20
C GLY A 43 8.82 -9.98 -6.75
N ASP A 44 9.99 -10.25 -6.14
CA ASP A 44 10.08 -10.65 -4.72
C ASP A 44 9.40 -9.64 -3.79
N ASP A 45 9.59 -8.33 -4.03
CA ASP A 45 8.92 -7.25 -3.28
C ASP A 45 7.40 -7.28 -3.45
N GLU A 46 6.91 -7.65 -4.64
CA GLU A 46 5.47 -7.78 -4.88
C GLU A 46 4.88 -8.98 -4.16
N ALA A 47 5.64 -10.07 -4.02
CA ALA A 47 5.20 -11.26 -3.30
C ALA A 47 5.06 -10.98 -1.79
N GLU A 48 5.99 -10.24 -1.20
CA GLU A 48 5.89 -9.79 0.19
C GLU A 48 4.73 -8.82 0.39
N ALA A 49 4.62 -7.78 -0.46
CA ALA A 49 3.52 -6.83 -0.41
C ALA A 49 2.15 -7.53 -0.51
N LYS A 50 2.03 -8.53 -1.41
CA LYS A 50 0.81 -9.33 -1.56
C LYS A 50 0.47 -10.12 -0.31
N ARG A 51 1.46 -10.70 0.38
CA ARG A 51 1.25 -11.41 1.65
C ARG A 51 0.78 -10.46 2.74
N LEU A 52 1.46 -9.32 2.92
CA LEU A 52 1.12 -8.33 3.93
C LEU A 52 -0.28 -7.74 3.70
N VAL A 53 -0.62 -7.41 2.45
CA VAL A 53 -1.97 -6.96 2.10
C VAL A 53 -3.01 -8.06 2.36
N ALA A 54 -2.70 -9.33 2.11
CA ALA A 54 -3.63 -10.42 2.39
C ALA A 54 -3.82 -10.67 3.90
N GLU A 55 -2.78 -10.48 4.72
CA GLU A 55 -2.82 -10.73 6.17
C GLU A 55 -3.40 -9.56 6.97
N HIS A 56 -3.04 -8.33 6.61
CA HIS A 56 -3.38 -7.12 7.36
C HIS A 56 -4.37 -6.19 6.63
N GLY A 57 -4.65 -6.45 5.36
CA GLY A 57 -5.45 -5.57 4.49
C GLY A 57 -4.65 -4.41 3.87
N PHE A 58 -3.41 -4.19 4.31
CA PHE A 58 -2.50 -3.19 3.76
C PHE A 58 -1.02 -3.56 3.94
N CYS A 59 -0.15 -2.86 3.21
CA CYS A 59 1.31 -2.93 3.32
C CYS A 59 1.86 -1.50 3.23
N CYS A 60 2.52 -1.03 4.29
CA CYS A 60 3.19 0.27 4.32
C CYS A 60 4.67 0.13 3.93
N PHE A 61 5.18 1.08 3.15
CA PHE A 61 6.58 1.15 2.74
C PHE A 61 6.97 2.61 2.52
N ARG A 62 8.26 2.92 2.58
CA ARG A 62 8.77 4.25 2.26
C ARG A 62 9.16 4.31 0.80
N ASP A 63 8.83 5.42 0.16
CA ASP A 63 9.42 5.78 -1.13
C ASP A 63 10.90 6.10 -0.85
N SER A 64 11.78 5.10 -0.94
CA SER A 64 13.21 5.37 -0.91
C SER A 64 13.55 6.04 -2.23
N GLU A 65 13.67 7.37 -2.22
CA GLU A 65 14.47 8.06 -3.23
C GLU A 65 15.92 7.60 -3.00
N ASP A 66 16.44 6.84 -3.95
CA ASP A 66 17.83 6.35 -4.02
C ASP A 66 18.86 7.48 -3.81
#